data_AF-A0A526R418-F1
#
_entry.id   AF-A0A526R418-F1
#
_cell.length_a   1.000
_cell.length_b   1.000
_cell.length_c   1.000
_cell.angle_alpha   90.00
_cell.angle_beta   90.00
_cell.angle_gamma   90.00
#
_symmetry.space_group_name_H-M   'P 1'
#
loop_
_entity.id
_entity.type
_entity.pdbx_description
1 polymer ?
#
loop_
_entity_poly.entity_id
_entity_poly.type
_entity_poly.pdbx_seq_one_letter_code
_entity_poly.pdbx_strand_id
1 'polypeptide(L)' 'MSDISLTVNGKRVSGAVEDRTLLVHFLREGLGLTGT' A
#
# COMPACT_ATOMS: atom_id res chain seq x y z
N MET A 1 0.74 -13.76 -4.04
CA MET A 1 1.40 -12.76 -3.18
C MET A 1 2.40 -12.06 -4.05
N SER A 2 2.27 -10.74 -4.16
CA SER A 2 3.06 -9.90 -5.05
C SER A 2 3.80 -8.84 -4.23
N ASP A 3 5.09 -8.68 -4.49
CA ASP A 3 5.88 -7.59 -3.90
C ASP A 3 5.65 -6.30 -4.68
N ILE A 4 5.28 -5.23 -3.98
CA ILE A 4 5.06 -3.91 -4.55
C ILE A 4 6.09 -2.91 -4.00
N SER A 5 6.47 -1.94 -4.82
CA SER A 5 7.26 -0.78 -4.41
C SER A 5 6.68 0.47 -5.05
N LEU A 6 6.42 1.49 -4.22
CA LEU A 6 5.78 2.73 -4.64
C LEU A 6 6.23 3.90 -3.76
N THR A 7 5.89 5.12 -4.19
CA THR A 7 6.16 6.34 -3.42
C THR A 7 4.84 6.91 -2.92
N VAL A 8 4.65 7.01 -1.61
CA VAL A 8 3.46 7.60 -0.97
C VAL A 8 3.88 8.84 -0.19
N ASN A 9 3.24 9.98 -0.42
CA ASN A 9 3.56 11.24 0.28
C ASN A 9 5.06 11.57 0.27
N GLY A 10 5.73 11.34 -0.87
CA GLY A 10 7.16 11.57 -1.05
C GLY A 10 8.10 10.53 -0.40
N LYS A 11 7.58 9.50 0.27
CA LYS A 11 8.36 8.44 0.92
C LYS A 11 8.25 7.13 0.14
N ARG A 12 9.37 6.41 0.00
CA ARG A 12 9.37 5.07 -0.61
C ARG A 12 8.81 4.04 0.38
N VAL A 13 7.87 3.24 -0.10
CA VAL A 13 7.21 2.17 0.64
C VAL A 13 7.25 0.90 -0.21
N SER A 14 7.45 -0.25 0.44
CA SER A 14 7.40 -1.56 -0.19
C SER A 14 6.76 -2.58 0.72
N GLY A 15 6.12 -3.60 0.15
CA GLY A 15 5.53 -4.69 0.92
C GLY A 15 4.99 -5.81 0.03
N ALA A 16 4.85 -7.00 0.62
CA ALA A 16 4.15 -8.11 0.00
C ALA A 16 2.64 -7.97 0.24
N VAL A 17 1.85 -8.07 -0.83
CA VAL A 17 0.38 -7.97 -0.76
C VAL A 17 -0.28 -9.17 -1.45
N GLU A 18 -1.55 -9.44 -1.14
CA GLU A 18 -2.32 -10.40 -1.93
C GLU A 18 -2.55 -9.85 -3.34
N ASP A 19 -2.61 -10.71 -4.33
CA ASP A 19 -2.67 -10.29 -5.75
C ASP A 19 -3.96 -9.52 -6.09
N ARG A 20 -4.99 -9.65 -5.23
CA ARG A 20 -6.29 -8.97 -5.32
C ARG A 20 -6.43 -7.77 -4.37
N THR A 21 -5.40 -7.46 -3.58
CA THR A 21 -5.47 -6.33 -2.64
C THR A 21 -5.58 -5.03 -3.42
N LEU A 22 -6.67 -4.29 -3.21
CA LEU A 22 -6.82 -2.97 -3.79
C LEU A 22 -5.87 -1.99 -3.12
N LEU A 23 -5.37 -1.02 -3.89
CA LEU A 23 -4.47 0.02 -3.38
C LEU A 23 -5.08 0.76 -2.16
N VAL A 24 -6.39 1.04 -2.18
CA VAL A 24 -7.05 1.73 -1.07
C VAL A 24 -6.99 0.94 0.24
N HIS A 25 -7.10 -0.39 0.20
CA HIS A 25 -6.95 -1.24 1.38
C HIS A 25 -5.50 -1.23 1.87
N PHE A 26 -4.53 -1.33 0.97
CA PHE A 26 -3.11 -1.21 1.32
C PHE A 26 -2.80 0.14 2.01
N LEU A 27 -3.33 1.25 1.49
CA LEU A 27 -3.11 2.59 2.06
C LEU A 27 -3.80 2.77 3.42
N ARG A 28 -5.09 2.39 3.53
CA ARG A 28 -5.89 2.64 4.74
C ARG A 28 -5.59 1.66 5.87
N GLU A 29 -5.53 0.37 5.55
CA GLU A 29 -5.38 -0.70 6.54
C GLU A 29 -3.90 -1.05 6.74
N GLY A 30 -3.12 -1.09 5.66
CA GLY A 30 -1.69 -1.39 5.72
C GLY A 30 -0.85 -0.22 6.24
N LEU A 31 -1.08 0.99 5.73
CA LEU A 31 -0.29 2.19 6.09
C LEU A 31 -1.01 3.16 7.03
N GLY A 32 -2.25 2.89 7.42
CA GLY A 32 -3.03 3.75 8.32
C GLY A 32 -3.42 5.11 7.73
N LEU A 33 -3.33 5.28 6.40
CA LEU A 33 -3.64 6.54 5.72
C LEU A 33 -5.13 6.61 5.43
N THR A 34 -5.91 7.10 6.39
CA THR A 34 -7.38 7.05 6.36
C THR A 34 -8.07 8.26 5.70
N GLY A 35 -7.29 9.24 5.24
CA GLY A 35 -7.78 10.43 4.53
C GLY A 35 -7.99 10.25 3.02
N THR A 36 -7.62 9.09 2.48
CA THR A 36 -7.84 8.68 1.07
C THR A 36 -9.15 7.95 0.87
#